data_AF-E6UJX3-F1
#
_entry.id   AF-E6UJX3-F1
#
_cell.length_a   1.000
_cell.length_b   1.000
_cell.length_c   1.000
_cell.angle_alpha   90.00
_cell.angle_beta   90.00
_cell.angle_gamma   90.00
#
_symmetry.space_group_name_H-M   'P 1'
#
loop_
_entity.id
_entity.type
_entity.pdbx_description
1 polymer ?
#
loop_
_entity_poly.entity_id
_entity_poly.type
_entity_poly.pdbx_seq_one_letter_code
_entity_poly.pdbx_strand_id
1 'polypeptide(L)'
;MSYEGNRVSYADRTIKRITKMIVGAFILFTVLVGYHFQVSLMHELTFISNSLCGLLLLFDGIVGLIRKKALPVMMYQLVLPCILTVFCTVFFKFLGWFNFNFSDMFFFMHGINPMLVLAMFLFATKFELKDKKDRFRRIMIAPAMAMCYFLFDYIRFLITGNLIYGLVPAESLTLFKAAILGIVYYALISLMSYGLLALKLFVQSKIDNICKKENT
;
A
#
# COMPACT_ATOMS: atom_id res chain seq x y z
N MET A 1 9.89 -35.99 8.52
CA MET A 1 10.19 -34.70 7.87
C MET A 1 11.71 -34.52 7.91
N SER A 2 12.40 -34.61 6.76
CA SER A 2 13.86 -34.69 6.71
C SER A 2 14.53 -33.35 7.08
N TYR A 3 15.75 -33.43 7.63
CA TYR A 3 16.57 -32.27 8.04
C TYR A 3 16.80 -31.26 6.90
N GLU A 4 16.74 -31.73 5.66
CA GLU A 4 16.93 -30.98 4.42
C GLU A 4 15.72 -30.08 4.09
N GLY A 5 14.49 -30.60 4.25
CA GLY A 5 13.26 -29.81 4.03
C GLY A 5 13.12 -28.62 4.99
N ASN A 6 13.65 -28.74 6.20
CA ASN A 6 13.68 -27.64 7.18
C ASN A 6 14.68 -26.53 6.81
N ARG A 7 15.82 -26.86 6.16
CA ARG A 7 16.79 -25.85 5.70
C ARG A 7 16.26 -25.02 4.55
N VAL A 8 15.63 -25.66 3.55
CA VAL A 8 15.09 -24.96 2.38
C VAL A 8 13.97 -23.99 2.78
N SER A 9 13.06 -24.42 3.67
CA SER A 9 12.00 -23.55 4.21
C SER A 9 12.54 -22.38 5.05
N TYR A 10 13.66 -22.57 5.76
CA TYR A 10 14.32 -21.50 6.50
C TYR A 10 15.00 -20.48 5.59
N ALA A 11 15.70 -20.95 4.55
CA ALA A 11 16.36 -20.11 3.56
C ALA A 11 15.35 -19.22 2.80
N ASP A 12 14.25 -19.79 2.30
CA ASP A 12 13.19 -19.05 1.61
C ASP A 12 12.58 -17.93 2.48
N ARG A 13 12.28 -18.23 3.75
CA ARG A 13 11.77 -17.22 4.70
C ARG A 13 12.79 -16.12 4.97
N THR A 14 14.08 -16.45 5.01
CA THR A 14 15.15 -15.48 5.25
C THR A 14 15.33 -14.57 4.03
N ILE A 15 15.34 -15.14 2.82
CA ILE A 15 15.40 -14.38 1.57
C ILE A 15 14.23 -13.39 1.49
N LYS A 16 12.99 -13.85 1.69
CA LYS A 16 11.80 -12.98 1.66
C LYS A 16 11.91 -11.81 2.65
N ARG A 17 12.47 -12.02 3.84
CA ARG A 17 12.66 -10.97 4.86
C ARG A 17 13.73 -9.96 4.43
N ILE A 18 14.86 -10.42 3.91
CA ILE A 18 15.92 -9.56 3.38
C ILE A 18 15.39 -8.75 2.19
N THR A 19 14.65 -9.36 1.27
CA THR A 19 14.02 -8.67 0.14
C THR A 19 13.08 -7.57 0.61
N LYS A 20 12.26 -7.80 1.65
CA LYS A 20 11.42 -6.73 2.23
C LYS A 20 12.24 -5.55 2.74
N MET A 21 13.37 -5.81 3.40
CA MET A 21 14.25 -4.74 3.89
C MET A 21 14.84 -3.93 2.74
N ILE A 22 15.35 -4.61 1.71
CA ILE A 22 15.96 -3.95 0.53
C ILE A 22 14.90 -3.11 -0.20
N VAL A 23 13.73 -3.67 -0.48
CA VAL A 23 12.63 -2.94 -1.14
C VAL A 23 12.14 -1.79 -0.28
N GLY A 24 11.99 -1.98 1.03
CA GLY A 24 11.60 -0.94 1.96
C GLY A 24 12.58 0.23 1.98
N ALA A 25 13.88 -0.07 2.06
CA ALA A 25 14.95 0.93 2.02
C ALA A 25 15.00 1.66 0.67
N PHE A 26 14.82 0.94 -0.45
CA PHE A 26 14.74 1.52 -1.79
C PHE A 26 13.57 2.50 -1.92
N ILE A 27 12.38 2.13 -1.46
CA ILE A 27 11.21 3.02 -1.47
C ILE A 27 11.50 4.29 -0.67
N LEU A 28 12.03 4.16 0.56
CA LEU A 28 12.37 5.31 1.39
C LEU A 28 13.43 6.20 0.71
N PHE A 29 14.42 5.62 0.06
CA PHE A 29 15.40 6.36 -0.72
C PHE A 29 14.73 7.19 -1.83
N THR A 30 13.84 6.59 -2.64
CA THR A 30 13.14 7.32 -3.70
C THR A 30 12.27 8.47 -3.16
N VAL A 31 11.68 8.30 -1.98
CA VAL A 31 10.91 9.36 -1.31
C VAL A 31 11.81 10.52 -0.88
N LEU A 32 12.91 10.22 -0.19
CA LEU A 32 13.82 11.25 0.33
C LEU A 32 14.47 12.04 -0.81
N VAL A 33 14.90 11.35 -1.88
CA VAL A 33 15.48 12.00 -3.06
C VAL A 33 14.42 12.78 -3.82
N GLY A 34 13.24 12.19 -4.07
CA GLY A 34 12.21 12.85 -4.87
C GLY A 34 11.66 14.12 -4.26
N TYR A 35 11.52 14.16 -2.93
CA TYR A 35 11.09 15.37 -2.24
C TYR A 35 12.25 16.29 -1.86
N HIS A 36 13.52 15.93 -2.14
CA HIS A 36 14.70 16.72 -1.79
C HIS A 36 14.70 17.26 -0.34
N PHE A 37 14.15 16.49 0.60
CA PHE A 37 13.92 16.92 1.99
C PHE A 37 13.08 18.21 2.16
N GLN A 38 12.26 18.58 1.16
CA GLN A 38 11.35 19.70 1.24
C GLN A 38 10.15 19.36 2.14
N VAL A 39 10.25 19.77 3.40
CA VAL A 39 9.24 19.51 4.45
C VAL A 39 7.85 20.05 4.06
N SER A 40 7.80 21.14 3.30
CA SER A 40 6.55 21.75 2.83
C SER A 40 5.68 20.82 1.99
N LEU A 41 6.25 19.80 1.34
CA LEU A 41 5.54 18.87 0.45
C LEU A 41 5.32 17.49 1.08
N MET A 42 5.86 17.24 2.28
CA MET A 42 5.77 15.93 2.98
C MET A 42 4.34 15.57 3.43
N HIS A 43 3.40 16.51 3.33
CA HIS A 43 2.00 16.29 3.66
C HIS A 43 1.19 15.65 2.51
N GLU A 44 1.80 15.45 1.34
CA GLU A 44 1.15 14.79 0.20
C GLU A 44 0.95 13.28 0.44
N LEU A 45 -0.18 12.73 -0.04
CA LEU A 45 -0.47 11.30 0.06
C LEU A 45 0.62 10.44 -0.59
N THR A 46 1.23 10.93 -1.66
CA THR A 46 2.35 10.28 -2.36
C THR A 46 3.51 10.09 -1.40
N PHE A 47 3.95 11.14 -0.71
CA PHE A 47 5.00 11.06 0.32
C PHE A 47 4.59 10.12 1.45
N ILE A 48 3.41 10.33 2.04
CA ILE A 48 2.95 9.62 3.23
C ILE A 48 2.79 8.13 2.95
N SER A 49 2.10 7.77 1.87
CA SER A 49 1.83 6.36 1.52
C SER A 49 3.11 5.61 1.14
N ASN A 50 3.99 6.20 0.35
CA ASN A 50 5.28 5.60 0.01
C ASN A 50 6.14 5.43 1.27
N SER A 51 6.22 6.44 2.14
CA SER A 51 6.97 6.37 3.39
C SER A 51 6.44 5.27 4.31
N LEU A 52 5.12 5.21 4.52
CA LEU A 52 4.50 4.20 5.37
C LEU A 52 4.68 2.80 4.82
N CYS A 53 4.56 2.59 3.51
CA CYS A 53 4.82 1.29 2.89
C CYS A 53 6.30 0.89 2.97
N GLY A 54 7.22 1.83 2.72
CA GLY A 54 8.66 1.60 2.86
C GLY A 54 9.05 1.21 4.29
N LEU A 55 8.57 1.98 5.27
CA LEU A 55 8.75 1.68 6.70
C LEU A 55 8.12 0.33 7.08
N LEU A 56 6.90 0.04 6.63
CA LEU A 56 6.22 -1.22 6.92
C LEU A 56 7.04 -2.42 6.43
N LEU A 57 7.54 -2.37 5.18
CA LEU A 57 8.37 -3.44 4.62
C LEU A 57 9.69 -3.58 5.37
N LEU A 58 10.34 -2.45 5.69
CA LEU A 58 11.59 -2.44 6.43
C LEU A 58 11.41 -3.06 7.82
N PHE A 59 10.41 -2.62 8.58
CA PHE A 59 10.12 -3.15 9.91
C PHE A 59 9.66 -4.61 9.87
N ASP A 60 8.83 -5.02 8.90
CA ASP A 60 8.43 -6.43 8.78
C ASP A 60 9.63 -7.34 8.49
N GLY A 61 10.56 -6.89 7.65
CA GLY A 61 11.81 -7.59 7.41
C GLY A 61 12.68 -7.71 8.67
N ILE A 62 12.91 -6.60 9.38
CA ILE A 62 13.72 -6.55 10.61
C ILE A 62 13.11 -7.41 11.72
N VAL A 63 11.83 -7.20 12.04
CA VAL A 63 11.11 -7.98 13.06
C VAL A 63 11.06 -9.45 12.66
N GLY A 64 10.87 -9.74 11.37
CA GLY A 64 10.97 -11.06 10.81
C GLY A 64 12.31 -11.72 11.07
N LEU A 65 13.43 -11.02 10.91
CA LEU A 65 14.77 -11.60 11.15
C LEU A 65 15.06 -11.80 12.63
N ILE A 66 14.76 -10.79 13.47
CA ILE A 66 15.10 -10.76 14.90
C ILE A 66 14.15 -11.66 15.71
N ARG A 67 12.84 -11.47 15.55
CA ARG A 67 11.81 -12.13 16.36
C ARG A 67 11.23 -13.37 15.70
N LYS A 68 11.61 -13.66 14.44
CA LYS A 68 11.04 -14.74 13.62
C LYS A 68 9.51 -14.66 13.46
N LYS A 69 8.90 -13.50 13.74
CA LYS A 69 7.47 -13.21 13.63
C LYS A 69 7.21 -12.24 12.48
N ALA A 70 6.11 -12.43 11.77
CA ALA A 70 5.65 -11.48 10.76
C ALA A 70 4.79 -10.39 11.42
N LEU A 71 4.77 -9.20 10.84
CA LEU A 71 3.83 -8.15 11.23
C LEU A 71 2.39 -8.53 10.84
N PRO A 72 1.39 -7.99 11.57
CA PRO A 72 -0.01 -8.23 11.25
C PRO A 72 -0.33 -7.79 9.81
N VAL A 73 -0.93 -8.67 9.02
CA VAL A 73 -1.31 -8.35 7.62
C VAL A 73 -2.26 -7.16 7.54
N MET A 74 -3.03 -6.90 8.60
CA MET A 74 -3.89 -5.71 8.68
C MET A 74 -3.12 -4.40 8.46
N MET A 75 -1.84 -4.33 8.86
CA MET A 75 -1.00 -3.15 8.60
C MET A 75 -0.82 -2.92 7.09
N TYR A 76 -0.55 -3.98 6.32
CA TYR A 76 -0.49 -3.92 4.87
C TYR A 76 -1.82 -3.48 4.25
N GLN A 77 -2.93 -3.98 4.80
CA GLN A 77 -4.27 -3.66 4.30
C GLN A 77 -4.70 -2.21 4.55
N LEU A 78 -4.06 -1.51 5.49
CA LEU A 78 -4.29 -0.09 5.73
C LEU A 78 -3.49 0.79 4.76
N VAL A 79 -2.23 0.43 4.47
CA VAL A 79 -1.32 1.29 3.70
C VAL A 79 -1.29 0.98 2.20
N LEU A 80 -1.46 -0.29 1.81
CA LEU A 80 -1.42 -0.70 0.40
C LEU A 80 -2.51 -0.03 -0.44
N PRO A 81 -3.77 0.10 0.03
CA PRO A 81 -4.76 0.85 -0.71
C PRO A 81 -4.37 2.31 -0.95
N CYS A 82 -3.67 2.95 0.00
CA CYS A 82 -3.26 4.35 -0.13
C CYS A 82 -2.23 4.52 -1.24
N ILE A 83 -1.18 3.70 -1.27
CA ILE A 83 -0.14 3.79 -2.30
C ILE A 83 -0.68 3.37 -3.69
N LEU A 84 -1.69 2.49 -3.74
CA LEU A 84 -2.37 2.15 -4.99
C LEU A 84 -3.33 3.24 -5.47
N THR A 85 -3.95 4.01 -4.57
CA THR A 85 -4.67 5.24 -4.96
C THR A 85 -3.72 6.24 -5.62
N VAL A 86 -2.50 6.37 -5.10
CA VAL A 86 -1.44 7.19 -5.73
C VAL A 86 -1.07 6.63 -7.11
N PHE A 87 -0.95 5.31 -7.26
CA PHE A 87 -0.75 4.67 -8.57
C PHE A 87 -1.86 5.00 -9.57
N CYS A 88 -3.12 5.10 -9.13
CA CYS A 88 -4.22 5.45 -10.02
C CYS A 88 -4.07 6.82 -10.69
N THR A 89 -3.32 7.76 -10.09
CA THR A 89 -3.04 9.07 -10.71
C THR A 89 -2.24 8.95 -12.02
N VAL A 90 -1.50 7.85 -12.22
CA VAL A 90 -0.80 7.55 -13.48
C VAL A 90 -1.81 7.41 -14.62
N PHE A 91 -2.93 6.71 -14.37
CA PHE A 91 -3.99 6.58 -15.37
C PHE A 91 -4.69 7.91 -15.63
N PHE A 92 -4.88 8.74 -14.60
CA PHE A 92 -5.48 10.06 -14.76
C PHE A 92 -4.64 10.97 -15.68
N LYS A 93 -3.31 10.92 -15.58
CA LYS A 93 -2.43 11.62 -16.51
C LYS A 93 -2.48 11.00 -17.91
N PHE A 94 -2.44 9.67 -18.01
CA PHE A 94 -2.47 8.97 -19.31
C PHE A 94 -3.75 9.25 -20.09
N LEU A 95 -4.90 9.34 -19.40
CA LEU A 95 -6.20 9.69 -19.97
C LEU A 95 -6.37 11.20 -20.24
N GLY A 96 -5.36 12.02 -19.90
CA GLY A 96 -5.40 13.47 -20.08
C GLY A 96 -6.37 14.21 -19.14
N TRP A 97 -6.83 13.55 -18.06
CA TRP A 97 -7.78 14.14 -17.11
C TRP A 97 -7.12 15.15 -16.18
N PHE A 98 -5.85 14.91 -15.82
CA PHE A 98 -5.12 15.72 -14.85
C PHE A 98 -3.63 15.81 -15.20
N ASN A 99 -3.03 16.98 -14.95
CA ASN A 99 -1.61 17.23 -15.17
C ASN A 99 -0.79 16.89 -13.92
N PHE A 100 -0.38 15.63 -13.79
CA PHE A 100 0.54 15.19 -12.73
C PHE A 100 2.00 15.31 -13.15
N ASN A 101 2.88 15.77 -12.26
CA ASN A 101 4.32 15.70 -12.48
C ASN A 101 4.83 14.27 -12.17
N PHE A 102 5.42 13.63 -13.18
CA PHE A 102 6.10 12.32 -13.03
C PHE A 102 7.54 12.39 -13.52
N SER A 103 8.20 13.55 -13.46
CA SER A 103 9.64 13.61 -13.72
C SER A 103 10.41 12.91 -12.60
N ASP A 104 11.53 12.29 -12.97
CA ASP A 104 12.53 11.79 -12.01
C ASP A 104 11.95 10.80 -10.98
N MET A 105 12.22 11.01 -9.70
CA MET A 105 11.77 10.13 -8.61
C MET A 105 10.25 10.10 -8.42
N PHE A 106 9.51 11.09 -8.94
CA PHE A 106 8.05 11.06 -8.91
C PHE A 106 7.49 9.93 -9.78
N PHE A 107 8.18 9.51 -10.85
CA PHE A 107 7.82 8.31 -11.60
C PHE A 107 7.93 7.04 -10.73
N PHE A 108 8.99 6.94 -9.92
CA PHE A 108 9.16 5.81 -9.00
C PHE A 108 8.04 5.78 -7.96
N MET A 109 7.74 6.91 -7.33
CA MET A 109 6.74 7.00 -6.26
C MET A 109 5.29 6.76 -6.75
N HIS A 110 4.99 7.08 -8.00
CA HIS A 110 3.67 6.89 -8.58
C HIS A 110 3.53 5.61 -9.40
N GLY A 111 4.59 5.10 -10.01
CA GLY A 111 4.55 3.93 -10.89
C GLY A 111 5.18 2.68 -10.28
N ILE A 112 6.46 2.76 -9.92
CA ILE A 112 7.27 1.58 -9.55
C ILE A 112 7.01 1.12 -8.12
N ASN A 113 7.08 2.02 -7.14
CA ASN A 113 6.94 1.68 -5.72
C ASN A 113 5.59 1.03 -5.40
N PRO A 114 4.43 1.53 -5.89
CA PRO A 114 3.16 0.85 -5.66
C PRO A 114 3.15 -0.60 -6.13
N MET A 115 3.76 -0.88 -7.29
CA MET A 115 3.86 -2.23 -7.85
C MET A 115 4.82 -3.13 -7.04
N LEU A 116 5.94 -2.59 -6.57
CA LEU A 116 6.85 -3.32 -5.68
C LEU A 116 6.17 -3.70 -4.36
N VAL A 117 5.45 -2.77 -3.73
CA VAL A 117 4.71 -3.04 -2.48
C VAL A 117 3.62 -4.09 -2.73
N LEU A 118 2.89 -3.99 -3.84
CA LEU A 118 1.90 -5.00 -4.23
C LEU A 118 2.54 -6.38 -4.40
N ALA A 119 3.67 -6.48 -5.10
CA ALA A 119 4.41 -7.73 -5.26
C ALA A 119 4.84 -8.31 -3.91
N MET A 120 5.39 -7.49 -3.01
CA MET A 120 5.78 -7.93 -1.67
C MET A 120 4.58 -8.42 -0.85
N PHE A 121 3.43 -7.75 -0.95
CA PHE A 121 2.19 -8.20 -0.33
C PHE A 121 1.74 -9.56 -0.89
N LEU A 122 1.74 -9.74 -2.21
CA LEU A 122 1.27 -10.95 -2.88
C LEU A 122 2.19 -12.16 -2.67
N PHE A 123 3.51 -11.97 -2.69
CA PHE A 123 4.46 -13.10 -2.70
C PHE A 123 5.25 -13.29 -1.41
N ALA A 124 5.45 -12.24 -0.61
CA ALA A 124 6.34 -12.29 0.56
C ALA A 124 5.62 -12.17 1.92
N THR A 125 4.32 -11.85 1.93
CA THR A 125 3.52 -11.76 3.17
C THR A 125 2.63 -12.98 3.32
N LYS A 126 2.66 -13.68 4.46
CA LYS A 126 1.76 -14.81 4.69
C LYS A 126 0.40 -14.28 5.13
N PHE A 127 -0.68 -14.74 4.50
CA PHE A 127 -2.04 -14.35 4.86
C PHE A 127 -2.85 -15.56 5.32
N GLU A 128 -3.51 -15.43 6.46
CA GLU A 128 -4.43 -16.45 6.98
C GLU A 128 -5.76 -15.78 7.29
N LEU A 129 -6.82 -16.30 6.68
CA LEU A 129 -8.18 -15.87 6.94
C LEU A 129 -8.77 -16.75 8.02
N LYS A 130 -9.28 -16.15 9.10
CA LYS A 130 -9.94 -16.92 10.17
C LYS A 130 -11.32 -17.41 9.73
N ASP A 131 -12.14 -16.47 9.24
CA ASP A 131 -13.52 -16.71 8.85
C ASP A 131 -14.03 -15.61 7.91
N LYS A 132 -15.28 -15.72 7.46
CA LYS A 132 -15.94 -14.74 6.59
C LYS A 132 -16.10 -13.37 7.26
N LYS A 133 -16.26 -13.30 8.59
CA LYS A 133 -16.40 -12.06 9.36
C LYS A 133 -15.07 -11.32 9.44
N ASP A 134 -13.95 -12.01 9.60
CA ASP A 134 -12.59 -11.46 9.53
C ASP A 134 -12.32 -10.87 8.13
N ARG A 135 -12.73 -11.56 7.07
CA ARG A 135 -12.66 -11.03 5.70
C ARG A 135 -13.40 -9.70 5.58
N PHE A 136 -14.67 -9.67 6.00
CA PHE A 136 -15.50 -8.48 5.92
C PHE A 136 -14.91 -7.32 6.74
N ARG A 137 -14.50 -7.57 7.99
CA ARG A 137 -13.86 -6.57 8.86
C ARG A 137 -12.63 -5.95 8.20
N ARG A 138 -11.78 -6.78 7.57
CA ARG A 138 -10.57 -6.31 6.87
C ARG A 138 -10.87 -5.45 5.65
N ILE A 139 -11.93 -5.78 4.90
CA ILE A 139 -12.38 -4.98 3.77
C ILE A 139 -12.84 -3.60 4.26
N MET A 140 -13.67 -3.57 5.31
CA MET A 140 -14.25 -2.32 5.83
C MET A 140 -13.24 -1.45 6.61
N ILE A 141 -12.19 -2.03 7.18
CA ILE A 141 -11.15 -1.24 7.87
C ILE A 141 -10.09 -0.68 6.92
N ALA A 142 -9.89 -1.30 5.75
CA ALA A 142 -8.86 -0.90 4.80
C ALA A 142 -8.92 0.59 4.37
N PRO A 143 -10.10 1.20 4.16
CA PRO A 143 -10.17 2.62 3.83
C PRO A 143 -9.76 3.56 4.97
N ALA A 144 -9.67 3.10 6.21
CA ALA A 144 -9.52 3.97 7.38
C ALA A 144 -8.36 4.97 7.23
N MET A 145 -7.20 4.52 6.76
CA MET A 145 -6.04 5.39 6.59
C MET A 145 -6.25 6.46 5.51
N ALA A 146 -6.85 6.07 4.38
CA ALA A 146 -7.17 7.02 3.31
C ALA A 146 -8.24 8.02 3.75
N MET A 147 -9.24 7.58 4.52
CA MET A 147 -10.27 8.47 5.07
C MET A 147 -9.69 9.46 6.08
N CYS A 148 -8.77 9.02 6.94
CA CYS A 148 -8.03 9.92 7.83
C CYS A 148 -7.26 10.97 7.02
N TYR A 149 -6.61 10.58 5.93
CA TYR A 149 -5.92 11.51 5.05
C TYR A 149 -6.88 12.50 4.36
N PHE A 150 -8.01 12.03 3.82
CA PHE A 150 -8.98 12.93 3.18
C PHE A 150 -9.62 13.89 4.16
N LEU A 151 -9.88 13.45 5.39
CA LEU A 151 -10.33 14.34 6.45
C LEU A 151 -9.27 15.41 6.77
N PHE A 152 -8.00 15.01 6.85
CA PHE A 152 -6.88 15.94 7.01
C PHE A 152 -6.81 16.95 5.87
N ASP A 153 -6.86 16.52 4.61
CA ASP A 153 -6.81 17.41 3.44
C ASP A 153 -8.02 18.36 3.41
N TYR A 154 -9.21 17.88 3.79
CA TYR A 154 -10.39 18.72 3.92
C TYR A 154 -10.24 19.79 5.01
N ILE A 155 -9.74 19.44 6.20
CA ILE A 155 -9.46 20.41 7.27
C ILE A 155 -8.43 21.44 6.80
N ARG A 156 -7.36 21.00 6.13
CA ARG A 156 -6.34 21.88 5.54
C ARG A 156 -6.95 22.80 4.48
N PHE A 157 -7.86 22.29 3.65
CA PHE A 157 -8.59 23.07 2.65
C PHE A 157 -9.40 24.20 3.31
N LEU A 158 -10.08 23.94 4.42
CA LEU A 158 -10.82 24.98 5.15
C LEU A 158 -9.92 26.13 5.66
N ILE A 159 -8.63 25.87 5.87
CA ILE A 159 -7.65 26.86 6.34
C ILE A 159 -6.94 27.56 5.16
N THR A 160 -6.59 26.81 4.12
CA THR A 160 -5.69 27.28 3.05
C THR A 160 -6.40 27.61 1.74
N GLY A 161 -7.68 27.25 1.60
CA GLY A 161 -8.46 27.36 0.37
C GLY A 161 -8.05 26.39 -0.75
N ASN A 162 -7.04 25.54 -0.54
CA ASN A 162 -6.45 24.71 -1.58
C ASN A 162 -6.46 23.22 -1.18
N LEU A 163 -6.94 22.35 -2.06
CA LEU A 163 -6.78 20.88 -1.93
C LEU A 163 -5.40 20.47 -2.46
N ILE A 164 -4.77 19.48 -1.83
CA ILE A 164 -3.41 19.06 -2.16
C ILE A 164 -3.27 18.62 -3.63
N TYR A 165 -4.23 17.83 -4.13
CA TYR A 165 -4.15 17.28 -5.49
C TYR A 165 -5.03 18.00 -6.52
N GLY A 166 -5.82 19.00 -6.09
CA GLY A 166 -6.70 19.74 -7.00
C GLY A 166 -7.69 18.88 -7.81
N LEU A 167 -7.96 17.63 -7.40
CA LEU A 167 -8.83 16.70 -8.13
C LEU A 167 -10.28 17.17 -8.20
N VAL A 168 -10.67 18.03 -7.26
CA VAL A 168 -11.99 18.64 -7.20
C VAL A 168 -11.80 20.17 -7.16
N PRO A 169 -12.51 20.94 -7.98
CA PRO A 169 -12.42 22.40 -7.92
C PRO A 169 -12.83 22.92 -6.54
N ALA A 170 -11.94 23.68 -5.89
CA ALA A 170 -12.11 24.24 -4.55
C ALA A 170 -13.42 25.02 -4.39
N GLU A 171 -13.75 25.85 -5.37
CA GLU A 171 -14.95 26.70 -5.41
C GLU A 171 -16.25 25.88 -5.38
N SER A 172 -16.18 24.64 -5.85
CA SER A 172 -17.34 23.76 -5.94
C SER A 172 -17.55 22.90 -4.69
N LEU A 173 -16.58 22.86 -3.76
CA LEU A 173 -16.54 21.91 -2.66
C LEU A 173 -17.27 22.44 -1.41
N THR A 174 -18.49 21.94 -1.19
CA THR A 174 -19.25 22.16 0.04
C THR A 174 -19.08 20.98 1.00
N LEU A 175 -19.41 21.15 2.28
CA LEU A 175 -19.39 20.06 3.27
C LEU A 175 -20.22 18.85 2.81
N PHE A 176 -21.40 19.09 2.22
CA PHE A 176 -22.26 18.03 1.72
C PHE A 176 -21.60 17.25 0.57
N LYS A 177 -20.98 17.95 -0.38
CA LYS A 177 -20.23 17.31 -1.47
C LYS A 177 -19.00 16.56 -0.95
N ALA A 178 -18.28 17.14 0.01
CA ALA A 178 -17.15 16.47 0.66
C ALA A 178 -17.58 15.17 1.36
N ALA A 179 -18.74 15.16 2.03
CA ALA A 179 -19.30 13.96 2.65
C ALA A 179 -19.66 12.89 1.61
N ILE A 180 -20.30 13.26 0.50
CA ILE A 180 -20.61 12.33 -0.60
C ILE A 180 -19.32 11.77 -1.20
N LEU A 181 -18.34 12.62 -1.50
CA LEU A 181 -17.04 12.19 -2.02
C LEU A 181 -16.35 11.23 -1.06
N GLY A 182 -16.40 11.50 0.25
CA GLY A 182 -15.87 10.62 1.27
C GLY A 182 -16.53 9.24 1.27
N ILE A 183 -17.86 9.17 1.15
CA ILE A 183 -18.61 7.90 1.05
C ILE A 183 -18.21 7.13 -0.21
N VAL A 184 -18.14 7.81 -1.36
CA VAL A 184 -17.75 7.21 -2.64
C VAL A 184 -16.32 6.68 -2.57
N TYR A 185 -15.37 7.47 -2.07
CA TYR A 185 -13.98 7.04 -1.89
C TYR A 185 -13.86 5.86 -0.93
N TYR A 186 -14.60 5.87 0.18
CA TYR A 186 -14.63 4.75 1.12
C TYR A 186 -15.09 3.46 0.44
N ALA A 187 -16.17 3.53 -0.36
CA ALA A 187 -16.70 2.39 -1.10
C ALA A 187 -15.70 1.88 -2.16
N LEU A 188 -15.07 2.78 -2.92
CA LEU A 188 -14.06 2.42 -3.93
C LEU A 188 -12.84 1.75 -3.31
N ILE A 189 -12.34 2.28 -2.19
CA ILE A 189 -11.19 1.70 -1.49
C ILE A 189 -11.57 0.36 -0.85
N SER A 190 -12.80 0.21 -0.35
CA SER A 190 -13.32 -1.07 0.14
C SER A 190 -13.36 -2.11 -0.99
N LEU A 191 -13.82 -1.72 -2.18
CA LEU A 191 -13.85 -2.59 -3.36
C LEU A 191 -12.42 -2.98 -3.80
N MET A 192 -11.49 -2.03 -3.82
CA MET A 192 -10.08 -2.31 -4.09
C MET A 192 -9.50 -3.28 -3.06
N SER A 193 -9.78 -3.09 -1.77
CA SER A 193 -9.37 -4.02 -0.70
C SER A 193 -9.94 -5.41 -0.88
N TYR A 194 -11.21 -5.53 -1.28
CA TYR A 194 -11.81 -6.81 -1.65
C TYR A 194 -11.04 -7.49 -2.79
N GLY A 195 -10.73 -6.75 -3.86
CA GLY A 195 -9.95 -7.24 -4.99
C GLY A 195 -8.54 -7.70 -4.59
N LEU A 196 -7.83 -6.91 -3.78
CA LEU A 196 -6.50 -7.24 -3.27
C LEU A 196 -6.51 -8.50 -2.42
N LEU A 197 -7.53 -8.67 -1.56
CA LEU A 197 -7.70 -9.87 -0.76
C LEU A 197 -7.99 -11.10 -1.61
N ALA A 198 -8.87 -10.97 -2.60
CA ALA A 198 -9.17 -12.05 -3.53
C ALA A 198 -7.92 -12.47 -4.31
N LEU A 199 -7.17 -11.50 -4.84
CA LEU A 199 -5.91 -11.74 -5.55
C LEU A 199 -4.87 -12.40 -4.64
N LYS A 200 -4.74 -11.95 -3.39
CA LYS A 200 -3.82 -12.54 -2.43
C LYS A 200 -4.13 -14.01 -2.15
N LEU A 201 -5.40 -14.32 -1.91
CA LEU A 201 -5.86 -15.68 -1.67
C LEU A 201 -5.63 -16.58 -2.88
N PHE A 202 -5.90 -16.06 -4.08
CA PHE A 202 -5.63 -16.77 -5.34
C PHE A 202 -4.14 -17.09 -5.51
N VAL A 203 -3.26 -16.10 -5.37
CA VAL A 203 -1.80 -16.28 -5.50
C VAL A 203 -1.28 -17.27 -4.45
N GLN A 204 -1.70 -17.14 -3.19
CA GLN A 204 -1.26 -18.03 -2.13
C GLN A 204 -1.73 -19.48 -2.37
N SER A 205 -2.97 -19.68 -2.80
CA SER A 205 -3.48 -21.01 -3.15
C SER A 205 -2.68 -21.66 -4.29
N LYS A 206 -2.30 -20.88 -5.31
CA LYS A 206 -1.48 -21.38 -6.42
C LYS A 206 -0.08 -21.80 -5.95
N ILE A 207 0.57 -21.00 -5.11
CA ILE A 207 1.89 -21.32 -4.54
C ILE A 207 1.79 -22.59 -3.68
N ASP A 208 0.79 -22.68 -2.79
CA ASP A 208 0.62 -23.84 -1.91
C ASP A 208 0.38 -25.13 -2.70
N ASN A 209 -0.35 -25.06 -3.82
CA ASN A 209 -0.60 -26.21 -4.69
C ASN A 209 0.65 -26.67 -5.45
N ILE A 210 1.51 -25.75 -5.90
CA ILE A 210 2.78 -26.07 -6.56
C ILE A 210 3.69 -26.79 -5.56
N CYS A 211 3.85 -26.22 -4.35
CA CYS A 211 4.66 -26.82 -3.29
C CYS A 211 4.16 -28.22 -2.89
N LYS A 212 2.84 -28.47 -2.93
CA LYS A 212 2.30 -29.81 -2.63
C LYS A 212 2.67 -30.84 -3.70
N LYS A 213 2.61 -30.48 -4.98
CA LYS A 213 2.95 -31.38 -6.10
C LYS A 213 4.43 -31.77 -6.13
N GLU A 214 5.32 -30.86 -5.73
CA GLU A 214 6.76 -31.15 -5.65
C GLU A 214 7.14 -32.12 -4.51
N ASN A 215 6.22 -32.35 -3.55
CA ASN A 215 6.45 -33.19 -2.38
C ASN A 215 5.71 -34.54 -2.43
N THR A 216 5.03 -34.85 -3.54
CA THR A 216 4.35 -36.13 -3.82
C THR A 216 5.03 -36.84 -4.98
#